data_AF-X6L7A8-F1
#
_entry.id   AF-X6L7A8-F1
#
_cell.length_a   1.000
_cell.length_b   1.000
_cell.length_c   1.000
_cell.angle_alpha   90.00
_cell.angle_beta   90.00
_cell.angle_gamma   90.00
#
_symmetry.space_group_name_H-M   'P 1'
#
loop_
_entity.id
_entity.type
_entity.pdbx_description
1 polymer ?
#
loop_
_entity_poly.entity_id
_entity_poly.type
_entity_poly.pdbx_seq_one_letter_code
_entity_poly.pdbx_strand_id
1 'polypeptide(L)'
;FASIENDIYHTFVHGRGLLALDIPLFQYRNELDIRHCIATIETQFQEIRTSQIKSLWEHTHLSTISSMQKQKALEALNNAIVFLFNDLDQLHLDTPLTDLFQQLQFEKKDQSLFFIRSHAKSDCTTLCIKHIGALWRVLNNLVRSERLHDDFITPFVLEMYRHSLPNELQKQIKGFVKKTSLAIMKEVLDAWREIAYKQGQIERKQSNAQEFQLVFSLQQHLSENDLSCFPCLTWRFCAAAYRCAYQESKKKDQRLLSFFQKFRSRR
;
A
#
# COMPACT_ATOMS: atom_id res chain seq x y z
N PHE A 1 -2.76 -35.24 61.82
CA PHE A 1 -2.47 -34.43 60.62
C PHE A 1 -2.16 -35.28 59.40
N ALA A 2 -1.12 -36.13 59.42
CA ALA A 2 -0.78 -37.01 58.28
C ALA A 2 -1.93 -37.92 57.80
N SER A 3 -2.76 -38.47 58.69
CA SER A 3 -3.90 -39.31 58.29
C SER A 3 -4.98 -38.53 57.52
N ILE A 4 -5.25 -37.29 57.93
CA ILE A 4 -6.27 -36.44 57.28
C ILE A 4 -5.76 -35.99 55.91
N GLU A 5 -4.48 -35.68 55.81
CA GLU A 5 -3.83 -35.29 54.56
C GLU A 5 -3.83 -36.43 53.55
N ASN A 6 -3.57 -37.66 54.01
CA ASN A 6 -3.59 -38.84 53.16
C ASN A 6 -5.02 -39.18 52.68
N ASP A 7 -6.01 -39.06 53.56
CA ASP A 7 -7.42 -39.27 53.19
C ASP A 7 -7.88 -38.22 52.17
N ILE A 8 -7.50 -36.95 52.33
CA ILE A 8 -7.83 -35.89 51.36
C ILE A 8 -7.15 -36.15 50.01
N TYR A 9 -5.87 -36.53 50.03
CA TYR A 9 -5.12 -36.81 48.81
C TYR A 9 -5.74 -37.96 48.02
N HIS A 10 -6.01 -39.10 48.67
CA HIS A 10 -6.56 -40.27 47.99
C HIS A 10 -8.02 -40.10 47.56
N THR A 11 -8.82 -39.35 48.32
CA THR A 11 -10.24 -39.16 48.00
C THR A 11 -10.48 -38.10 46.93
N PHE A 12 -9.70 -37.01 46.95
CA PHE A 12 -10.02 -35.83 46.13
C PHE A 12 -8.96 -35.50 45.07
N VAL A 13 -7.73 -35.99 45.18
CA VAL A 13 -6.61 -35.58 44.30
C VAL A 13 -6.12 -36.74 43.44
N HIS A 14 -5.95 -37.93 44.03
CA HIS A 14 -5.41 -39.09 43.36
C HIS A 14 -6.34 -39.56 42.23
N GLY A 15 -5.80 -39.70 41.02
CA GLY A 15 -6.55 -40.11 39.83
C GLY A 15 -7.14 -38.96 39.00
N ARG A 16 -7.01 -37.69 39.44
CA ARG A 16 -7.36 -36.55 38.58
C ARG A 16 -6.24 -36.29 37.57
N GLY A 17 -6.55 -36.40 36.28
CA GLY A 17 -5.63 -36.01 35.22
C GLY A 17 -5.38 -34.50 35.21
N LEU A 18 -4.23 -34.08 34.69
CA LEU A 18 -4.00 -32.68 34.35
C LEU A 18 -5.12 -32.23 33.40
N LEU A 19 -5.84 -31.18 33.78
CA LEU A 19 -6.76 -30.51 32.88
C LEU A 19 -5.95 -29.90 31.74
N ALA A 20 -5.94 -30.57 30.60
CA ALA A 20 -5.63 -29.92 29.34
C ALA A 20 -6.72 -28.88 29.13
N LEU A 21 -6.38 -27.62 29.36
CA LEU A 21 -7.24 -26.49 29.04
C LEU A 21 -7.35 -26.38 27.52
N ASP A 22 -8.24 -27.16 26.91
CA ASP A 22 -8.84 -26.80 25.64
C ASP A 22 -9.80 -25.64 25.94
N ILE A 23 -9.22 -24.45 26.11
CA ILE A 23 -10.00 -23.22 26.05
C ILE A 23 -10.62 -23.25 24.65
N PRO A 24 -11.96 -23.27 24.52
CA PRO A 24 -12.58 -23.03 23.23
C PRO A 24 -12.16 -21.62 22.86
N LEU A 25 -11.13 -21.50 22.03
CA LEU A 25 -10.76 -20.26 21.42
C LEU A 25 -11.95 -19.90 20.54
N PHE A 26 -12.85 -19.09 21.08
CA PHE A 26 -13.65 -18.20 20.26
C PHE A 26 -12.63 -17.35 19.53
N GLN A 27 -12.20 -17.82 18.36
CA GLN A 27 -11.43 -17.04 17.40
C GLN A 27 -12.33 -15.86 17.03
N TYR A 28 -12.19 -14.79 17.78
CA TYR A 28 -12.61 -13.48 17.32
C TYR A 28 -11.95 -13.31 15.95
N ARG A 29 -12.77 -13.10 14.92
CA ARG A 29 -12.44 -12.91 13.49
C ARG A 29 -11.39 -11.81 13.18
N ASN A 30 -10.64 -11.33 14.17
CA ASN A 30 -9.54 -10.39 14.05
C ASN A 30 -8.17 -11.06 13.85
N GLU A 31 -8.05 -12.39 13.95
CA GLU A 31 -6.75 -13.10 13.78
C GLU A 31 -6.36 -13.37 12.32
N LEU A 32 -7.28 -13.25 11.35
CA LEU A 32 -6.92 -13.21 9.93
C LEU A 32 -6.82 -11.75 9.47
N ASP A 33 -5.89 -10.99 10.04
CA ASP A 33 -5.45 -9.76 9.39
C ASP A 33 -4.85 -10.16 8.03
N ILE A 34 -5.45 -9.71 6.93
CA ILE A 34 -4.94 -9.99 5.58
C ILE A 34 -3.46 -9.60 5.47
N ARG A 35 -3.00 -8.59 6.21
CA ARG A 35 -1.58 -8.23 6.26
C ARG A 35 -0.73 -9.32 6.89
N HIS A 36 -1.23 -9.97 7.95
CA HIS A 36 -0.58 -11.10 8.56
C HIS A 36 -0.51 -12.28 7.57
N CYS A 37 -1.62 -12.60 6.89
CA CYS A 37 -1.64 -13.65 5.87
C CYS A 37 -0.60 -13.41 4.77
N ILE A 38 -0.57 -12.19 4.21
CA ILE A 38 0.42 -11.80 3.19
C ILE A 38 1.84 -11.90 3.75
N ALA A 39 2.08 -11.37 4.95
CA ALA A 39 3.40 -11.42 5.56
C ALA A 39 3.89 -12.85 5.73
N THR A 40 3.03 -13.76 6.20
CA THR A 40 3.38 -15.18 6.36
C THR A 40 3.68 -15.84 5.02
N ILE A 41 2.83 -15.63 4.00
CA ILE A 41 3.06 -16.12 2.63
C ILE A 41 4.40 -15.59 2.08
N GLU A 42 4.69 -14.30 2.25
CA GLU A 42 5.93 -13.68 1.77
C GLU A 42 7.19 -14.15 2.52
N THR A 43 7.04 -14.55 3.78
CA THR A 43 8.15 -15.09 4.58
C THR A 43 8.54 -16.47 4.07
N GLN A 44 7.58 -17.25 3.58
CA GLN A 44 7.83 -18.57 3.00
C GLN A 44 8.24 -18.48 1.52
N PHE A 45 7.68 -17.54 0.77
CA PHE A 45 7.89 -17.39 -0.68
C PHE A 45 8.44 -16.00 -1.01
N GLN A 46 9.77 -15.89 -1.04
CA GLN A 46 10.46 -14.62 -1.30
C GLN A 46 10.07 -13.98 -2.63
N GLU A 47 9.72 -14.78 -3.64
CA GLU A 47 9.25 -14.30 -4.94
C GLU A 47 7.97 -13.47 -4.83
N ILE A 48 7.07 -13.78 -3.89
CA ILE A 48 5.84 -13.00 -3.68
C ILE A 48 6.17 -11.59 -3.16
N ARG A 49 7.22 -11.49 -2.34
CA ARG A 49 7.71 -10.23 -1.81
C ARG A 49 8.40 -9.38 -2.87
N THR A 50 9.19 -9.99 -3.76
CA THR A 50 10.03 -9.27 -4.74
C THR A 50 9.36 -9.06 -6.10
N SER A 51 8.28 -9.79 -6.40
CA SER A 51 7.56 -9.68 -7.67
C SER A 51 7.02 -8.28 -7.88
N GLN A 52 7.25 -7.74 -9.08
CA GLN A 52 6.83 -6.40 -9.46
C GLN A 52 5.63 -6.46 -10.40
N ILE A 53 4.69 -5.53 -10.19
CA ILE A 53 3.48 -5.39 -11.01
C ILE A 53 3.54 -4.14 -11.89
N LYS A 54 4.57 -3.29 -11.78
CA LYS A 54 4.56 -1.94 -12.37
C LYS A 54 4.24 -1.92 -13.87
N SER A 55 4.93 -2.73 -14.68
CA SER A 55 4.64 -2.84 -16.12
C SER A 55 3.26 -3.45 -16.39
N LEU A 56 2.87 -4.44 -15.58
CA LEU A 56 1.59 -5.14 -15.71
C LEU A 56 0.40 -4.23 -15.44
N TRP A 57 0.50 -3.41 -14.39
CA TRP A 57 -0.58 -2.57 -13.89
C TRP A 57 -1.02 -1.50 -14.87
N GLU A 58 -0.07 -0.87 -15.56
CA GLU A 58 -0.34 0.14 -16.60
C GLU A 58 -1.21 -0.45 -17.73
N HIS A 59 -1.19 -1.78 -17.89
CA HIS A 59 -1.99 -2.53 -18.85
C HIS A 59 -3.19 -3.25 -18.22
N THR A 60 -3.43 -3.12 -16.92
CA THR A 60 -4.62 -3.68 -16.27
C THR A 60 -5.83 -2.76 -16.43
N HIS A 61 -7.01 -3.37 -16.59
CA HIS A 61 -8.31 -2.68 -16.55
C HIS A 61 -8.58 -2.00 -15.18
N LEU A 62 -7.80 -2.33 -14.15
CA LEU A 62 -8.00 -1.88 -12.77
C LEU A 62 -7.77 -0.37 -12.55
N SER A 63 -7.04 0.30 -13.45
CA SER A 63 -6.84 1.76 -13.41
C SER A 63 -8.08 2.55 -13.86
N THR A 64 -8.91 1.97 -14.74
CA THR A 64 -10.06 2.65 -15.38
C THR A 64 -11.42 2.30 -14.78
N ILE A 65 -11.48 1.32 -13.88
CA ILE A 65 -12.73 0.87 -13.26
C ILE A 65 -13.22 1.78 -12.13
N SER A 66 -14.53 1.71 -11.87
CA SER A 66 -15.20 2.43 -10.80
C SER A 66 -14.70 2.05 -9.40
N SER A 67 -14.89 2.94 -8.43
CA SER A 67 -14.62 2.70 -7.00
C SER A 67 -15.23 1.41 -6.47
N MET A 68 -16.47 1.11 -6.86
CA MET A 68 -17.16 -0.11 -6.46
C MET A 68 -16.47 -1.37 -7.02
N GLN A 69 -16.00 -1.32 -8.27
CA GLN A 69 -15.27 -2.44 -8.86
C GLN A 69 -13.89 -2.62 -8.23
N LYS A 70 -13.20 -1.53 -7.84
CA LYS A 70 -11.93 -1.61 -7.10
C LYS A 70 -12.11 -2.26 -5.74
N GLN A 71 -13.18 -1.91 -5.02
CA GLN A 71 -13.54 -2.54 -3.76
C GLN A 71 -13.81 -4.04 -3.94
N LYS A 72 -14.59 -4.43 -4.96
CA LYS A 72 -14.85 -5.84 -5.28
C LYS A 72 -13.59 -6.62 -5.64
N ALA A 73 -12.69 -6.02 -6.42
CA ALA A 73 -11.40 -6.63 -6.75
C ALA A 73 -10.56 -6.86 -5.48
N LEU A 74 -10.53 -5.89 -4.56
CA LEU A 74 -9.83 -6.04 -3.29
C LEU A 74 -10.45 -7.17 -2.42
N GLU A 75 -11.77 -7.26 -2.35
CA GLU A 75 -12.48 -8.32 -1.63
C GLU A 75 -12.18 -9.71 -2.22
N ALA A 76 -12.24 -9.85 -3.54
CA ALA A 76 -11.90 -11.09 -4.23
C ALA A 76 -10.45 -11.52 -3.95
N LEU A 77 -9.54 -10.55 -3.98
CA LEU A 77 -8.13 -10.80 -3.70
C LEU A 77 -7.88 -11.18 -2.23
N ASN A 78 -8.56 -10.54 -1.28
CA ASN A 78 -8.47 -10.90 0.14
C ASN A 78 -8.90 -12.35 0.36
N ASN A 79 -10.00 -12.79 -0.28
CA ASN A 79 -10.47 -14.17 -0.19
C ASN A 79 -9.43 -15.15 -0.77
N ALA A 80 -8.82 -14.82 -1.91
CA ALA A 80 -7.75 -15.64 -2.48
C ALA A 80 -6.53 -15.71 -1.56
N ILE A 81 -6.12 -14.61 -0.94
CA ILE A 81 -5.01 -14.60 0.03
C ILE A 81 -5.30 -15.50 1.22
N VAL A 82 -6.51 -15.43 1.80
CA VAL A 82 -6.91 -16.30 2.92
C VAL A 82 -6.90 -17.77 2.49
N PHE A 83 -7.36 -18.07 1.27
CA PHE A 83 -7.30 -19.42 0.74
C PHE A 83 -5.85 -19.92 0.60
N LEU A 84 -4.97 -19.14 -0.02
CA LEU A 84 -3.56 -19.51 -0.17
C LEU A 84 -2.84 -19.63 1.17
N PHE A 85 -3.19 -18.81 2.15
CA PHE A 85 -2.66 -18.91 3.51
C PHE A 85 -3.05 -20.21 4.21
N ASN A 86 -4.23 -20.76 3.90
CA ASN A 86 -4.69 -22.03 4.47
C ASN A 86 -4.12 -23.27 3.75
N ASP A 87 -3.50 -23.10 2.58
CA ASP A 87 -2.95 -24.19 1.75
C ASP A 87 -1.56 -23.82 1.21
N LEU A 88 -0.65 -23.51 2.13
CA LEU A 88 0.69 -23.01 1.79
C LEU A 88 1.56 -24.08 1.10
N ASP A 89 1.33 -25.36 1.40
CA ASP A 89 2.15 -26.48 0.92
C ASP A 89 1.91 -26.81 -0.57
N GLN A 90 0.79 -26.36 -1.14
CA GLN A 90 0.41 -26.61 -2.55
C GLN A 90 0.54 -25.38 -3.44
N LEU A 91 1.25 -24.35 -2.98
CA LEU A 91 1.40 -23.09 -3.69
C LEU A 91 2.27 -23.21 -4.95
N HIS A 92 1.62 -23.22 -6.11
CA HIS A 92 2.28 -23.07 -7.40
C HIS A 92 2.32 -21.59 -7.83
N LEU A 93 3.47 -20.94 -7.61
CA LEU A 93 3.64 -19.49 -7.79
C LEU A 93 3.37 -18.96 -9.21
N ASP A 94 3.60 -19.79 -10.23
CA ASP A 94 3.36 -19.46 -11.63
C ASP A 94 1.91 -19.71 -12.09
N THR A 95 1.06 -20.26 -11.23
CA THR A 95 -0.37 -20.44 -11.54
C THR A 95 -1.03 -19.09 -11.80
N PRO A 96 -1.74 -18.92 -12.94
CA PRO A 96 -2.52 -17.73 -13.20
C PRO A 96 -3.55 -17.46 -12.10
N LEU A 97 -3.69 -16.19 -11.69
CA LEU A 97 -4.71 -15.79 -10.73
C LEU A 97 -6.12 -16.10 -11.24
N THR A 98 -6.32 -16.08 -12.55
CA THR A 98 -7.60 -16.46 -13.18
C THR A 98 -7.98 -17.91 -12.86
N ASP A 99 -6.99 -18.80 -12.86
CA ASP A 99 -7.19 -20.22 -12.61
C ASP A 99 -7.46 -20.44 -11.11
N LEU A 100 -6.75 -19.71 -10.24
CA LEU A 100 -7.03 -19.66 -8.81
C LEU A 100 -8.46 -19.17 -8.53
N PHE A 101 -8.88 -18.08 -9.15
CA PHE A 101 -10.24 -17.55 -8.96
C PHE A 101 -11.32 -18.50 -9.52
N GLN A 102 -11.00 -19.26 -10.57
CA GLN A 102 -11.88 -20.30 -11.08
C GLN A 102 -12.01 -21.47 -10.08
N GLN A 103 -10.91 -21.91 -9.46
CA GLN A 103 -10.95 -22.93 -8.40
C GLN A 103 -11.80 -22.47 -7.21
N LEU A 104 -11.71 -21.18 -6.87
CA LEU A 104 -12.50 -20.54 -5.82
C LEU A 104 -13.94 -20.20 -6.23
N GLN A 105 -14.40 -20.63 -7.40
CA GLN A 105 -15.77 -20.45 -7.89
C GLN A 105 -16.22 -18.97 -7.99
N PHE A 106 -15.30 -18.05 -8.25
CA PHE A 106 -15.66 -16.65 -8.49
C PHE A 106 -16.49 -16.51 -9.77
N GLU A 107 -17.40 -15.53 -9.79
CA GLU A 107 -18.11 -15.20 -11.02
C GLU A 107 -17.15 -14.69 -12.11
N LYS A 108 -17.40 -15.07 -13.38
CA LYS A 108 -16.58 -14.64 -14.53
C LYS A 108 -16.40 -13.11 -14.61
N LYS A 109 -17.43 -12.36 -14.21
CA LYS A 109 -17.38 -10.88 -14.18
C LYS A 109 -16.32 -10.36 -13.20
N ASP A 110 -16.16 -11.02 -12.05
CA ASP A 110 -15.21 -10.62 -11.01
C ASP A 110 -13.79 -11.12 -11.35
N GLN A 111 -13.68 -12.32 -11.93
CA GLN A 111 -12.43 -12.80 -12.52
C GLN A 111 -11.90 -11.82 -13.58
N SER A 112 -12.81 -11.21 -14.35
CA SER A 112 -12.43 -10.31 -15.44
C SER A 112 -11.72 -9.03 -15.02
N LEU A 113 -11.82 -8.67 -13.73
CA LEU A 113 -11.12 -7.53 -13.16
C LEU A 113 -9.60 -7.72 -13.16
N PHE A 114 -9.12 -8.96 -13.24
CA PHE A 114 -7.70 -9.31 -13.16
C PHE A 114 -7.08 -9.66 -14.52
N PHE A 115 -7.79 -9.44 -15.63
CA PHE A 115 -7.19 -9.60 -16.96
C PHE A 115 -6.31 -8.39 -17.33
N ILE A 116 -5.17 -8.69 -17.94
CA ILE A 116 -4.29 -7.69 -18.54
C ILE A 116 -4.72 -7.47 -19.99
N ARG A 117 -4.98 -6.20 -20.37
CA ARG A 117 -5.23 -5.81 -21.75
C ARG A 117 -3.92 -5.30 -22.34
N SER A 118 -3.09 -6.20 -22.86
CA SER A 118 -1.93 -5.78 -23.66
C SER A 118 -2.37 -5.48 -25.09
N HIS A 119 -2.09 -4.27 -25.56
CA HIS A 119 -2.20 -3.90 -26.98
C HIS A 119 -0.93 -4.29 -27.77
N ALA A 120 0.14 -4.73 -27.10
CA ALA A 120 1.39 -5.15 -27.70
C ALA A 120 1.47 -6.69 -27.77
N LYS A 121 1.71 -7.22 -28.97
CA LYS A 121 1.79 -8.67 -29.27
C LYS A 121 3.01 -9.38 -28.67
N SER A 122 3.88 -8.72 -27.91
CA SER A 122 5.04 -9.35 -27.28
C SER A 122 4.75 -9.58 -25.81
N ASP A 123 4.62 -10.85 -25.46
CA ASP A 123 4.48 -11.41 -24.11
C ASP A 123 3.25 -10.94 -23.35
N CYS A 124 2.19 -11.76 -23.43
CA CYS A 124 1.05 -11.68 -22.52
C CYS A 124 1.57 -11.99 -21.12
N THR A 125 2.02 -10.97 -20.41
CA THR A 125 2.42 -11.09 -19.03
C THR A 125 1.17 -11.41 -18.22
N THR A 126 1.00 -12.66 -17.77
CA THR A 126 -0.16 -13.09 -17.00
C THR A 126 0.03 -12.76 -15.51
N LEU A 127 -1.01 -12.27 -14.83
CA LEU A 127 -0.99 -12.17 -13.37
C LEU A 127 -1.06 -13.58 -12.76
N CYS A 128 0.06 -14.06 -12.26
CA CYS A 128 0.18 -15.29 -11.47
C CYS A 128 0.14 -15.06 -9.95
N ILE A 129 0.04 -16.14 -9.17
CA ILE A 129 0.06 -16.15 -7.70
C ILE A 129 1.25 -15.39 -7.12
N LYS A 130 2.44 -15.47 -7.74
CA LYS A 130 3.63 -14.71 -7.31
C LYS A 130 3.40 -13.20 -7.22
N HIS A 131 2.39 -12.67 -7.92
CA HIS A 131 2.07 -11.24 -7.90
C HIS A 131 1.07 -10.86 -6.79
N ILE A 132 0.51 -11.81 -6.04
CA ILE A 132 -0.63 -11.53 -5.16
C ILE A 132 -0.34 -10.48 -4.08
N GLY A 133 0.86 -10.51 -3.49
CA GLY A 133 1.27 -9.54 -2.46
C GLY A 133 1.41 -8.12 -3.02
N ALA A 134 2.09 -7.97 -4.16
CA ALA A 134 2.19 -6.68 -4.86
C ALA A 134 0.80 -6.17 -5.30
N LEU A 135 -0.06 -7.06 -5.80
CA LEU A 135 -1.39 -6.71 -6.31
C LEU A 135 -2.29 -6.20 -5.19
N TRP A 136 -2.21 -6.86 -4.03
CA TRP A 136 -2.96 -6.45 -2.86
C TRP A 136 -2.55 -5.08 -2.36
N ARG A 137 -1.25 -4.81 -2.27
CA ARG A 137 -0.76 -3.49 -1.87
C ARG A 137 -1.30 -2.40 -2.79
N VAL A 138 -1.26 -2.63 -4.10
CA VAL A 138 -1.76 -1.69 -5.11
C VAL A 138 -3.26 -1.45 -4.94
N LEU A 139 -4.09 -2.51 -4.96
CA LEU A 139 -5.54 -2.40 -4.82
C LEU A 139 -5.98 -1.81 -3.46
N ASN A 140 -5.34 -2.22 -2.37
CA ASN A 140 -5.60 -1.68 -1.04
C ASN A 140 -5.28 -0.18 -0.99
N ASN A 141 -4.15 0.23 -1.58
CA ASN A 141 -3.79 1.64 -1.68
C ASN A 141 -4.79 2.41 -2.54
N LEU A 142 -5.31 1.80 -3.60
CA LEU A 142 -6.24 2.41 -4.54
C LEU A 142 -7.59 2.70 -3.87
N VAL A 143 -8.17 1.68 -3.23
CA VAL A 143 -9.39 1.79 -2.43
C VAL A 143 -9.22 2.78 -1.28
N ARG A 144 -8.06 2.79 -0.62
CA ARG A 144 -7.76 3.75 0.45
C ARG A 144 -7.57 5.16 -0.09
N SER A 145 -6.96 5.35 -1.25
CA SER A 145 -6.70 6.67 -1.82
C SER A 145 -7.97 7.45 -2.09
N GLU A 146 -9.04 6.77 -2.49
CA GLU A 146 -10.37 7.35 -2.69
C GLU A 146 -11.04 7.77 -1.37
N ARG A 147 -10.56 7.25 -0.23
CA ARG A 147 -11.10 7.53 1.11
C ARG A 147 -10.18 8.42 1.97
N LEU A 148 -8.92 8.60 1.56
CA LEU A 148 -7.91 9.31 2.34
C LEU A 148 -7.86 10.78 1.93
N HIS A 149 -7.71 11.64 2.94
CA HIS A 149 -7.41 13.05 2.73
C HIS A 149 -6.12 13.23 1.92
N ASP A 150 -6.12 14.22 1.04
CA ASP A 150 -5.04 14.49 0.09
C ASP A 150 -3.70 14.85 0.74
N ASP A 151 -3.66 15.07 2.06
CA ASP A 151 -2.44 15.44 2.79
C ASP A 151 -1.56 14.25 3.20
N PHE A 152 -1.99 13.00 2.94
CA PHE A 152 -1.26 11.80 3.35
C PHE A 152 -0.98 10.81 2.20
N ILE A 153 0.31 10.49 2.03
CA ILE A 153 0.77 9.39 1.16
C ILE A 153 1.44 8.25 1.94
N THR A 154 1.51 8.34 3.28
CA THR A 154 2.13 7.33 4.14
C THR A 154 1.64 5.91 3.84
N PRO A 155 0.32 5.66 3.62
CA PRO A 155 -0.16 4.33 3.25
C PRO A 155 0.44 3.77 1.96
N PHE A 156 0.83 4.63 1.02
CA PHE A 156 1.27 4.25 -0.31
C PHE A 156 2.75 3.91 -0.39
N VAL A 157 3.55 4.28 0.61
CA VAL A 157 5.00 4.06 0.59
C VAL A 157 5.45 3.04 1.64
N LEU A 158 6.52 2.28 1.36
CA LEU A 158 7.18 1.40 2.32
C LEU A 158 7.66 2.16 3.55
N GLU A 159 7.84 1.47 4.67
CA GLU A 159 8.30 2.06 5.93
C GLU A 159 9.64 2.78 5.80
N MET A 160 10.57 2.21 5.02
CA MET A 160 11.87 2.83 4.70
C MET A 160 11.79 4.18 3.97
N TYR A 161 10.62 4.57 3.46
CA TYR A 161 10.36 5.85 2.79
C TYR A 161 9.57 6.85 3.65
N ARG A 162 9.37 6.54 4.93
CA ARG A 162 8.60 7.33 5.89
C ARG A 162 9.47 8.07 6.91
N HIS A 163 10.77 8.22 6.65
CA HIS A 163 11.65 8.89 7.61
C HIS A 163 11.26 10.36 7.79
N SER A 164 11.50 10.84 9.02
CA SER A 164 11.36 12.26 9.36
C SER A 164 12.22 13.13 8.47
N LEU A 165 11.65 14.26 8.05
CA LEU A 165 12.33 15.21 7.18
C LEU A 165 13.32 16.08 7.98
N PRO A 166 14.62 16.13 7.61
CA PRO A 166 15.59 17.04 8.21
C PRO A 166 15.21 18.51 8.01
N ASN A 167 15.60 19.36 8.96
CA ASN A 167 15.27 20.80 8.95
C ASN A 167 15.70 21.51 7.66
N GLU A 168 16.88 21.20 7.13
CA GLU A 168 17.38 21.83 5.90
C GLU A 168 16.55 21.43 4.67
N LEU A 169 16.22 20.14 4.52
CA LEU A 169 15.32 19.68 3.46
C LEU A 169 13.92 20.30 3.62
N GLN A 170 13.44 20.45 4.86
CA GLN A 170 12.16 21.12 5.11
C GLN A 170 12.18 22.59 4.66
N LYS A 171 13.27 23.32 4.91
CA LYS A 171 13.46 24.70 4.42
C LYS A 171 13.47 24.75 2.90
N GLN A 172 14.15 23.81 2.24
CA GLN A 172 14.21 23.75 0.78
C GLN A 172 12.83 23.49 0.16
N ILE A 173 12.07 22.53 0.68
CA ILE A 173 10.68 22.25 0.23
C ILE A 173 9.79 23.48 0.42
N LYS A 174 9.87 24.12 1.60
CA LYS A 174 9.15 25.38 1.87
C LYS A 174 9.53 26.48 0.88
N GLY A 175 10.81 26.58 0.53
CA GLY A 175 11.33 27.51 -0.46
C GLY A 175 10.76 27.25 -1.85
N PHE A 176 10.74 25.98 -2.28
CA PHE A 176 10.16 25.53 -3.54
C PHE A 176 8.68 25.91 -3.63
N VAL A 177 7.85 25.50 -2.67
CA VAL A 177 6.40 25.79 -2.65
C VAL A 177 6.10 27.29 -2.72
N LYS A 178 6.92 28.13 -2.08
CA LYS A 178 6.76 29.58 -2.12
C LYS A 178 7.01 30.13 -3.53
N LYS A 179 8.03 29.64 -4.22
CA LYS A 179 8.43 30.08 -5.58
C LYS A 179 7.51 29.54 -6.67
N THR A 180 6.95 28.35 -6.49
CA THR A 180 6.09 27.69 -7.48
C THR A 180 4.64 28.21 -7.42
N SER A 181 3.98 28.37 -8.56
CA SER A 181 2.57 28.79 -8.60
C SER A 181 1.64 27.75 -7.95
N LEU A 182 0.44 28.15 -7.50
CA LEU A 182 -0.50 27.19 -6.91
C LEU A 182 -0.99 26.14 -7.91
N ALA A 183 -1.16 26.53 -9.18
CA ALA A 183 -1.57 25.60 -10.24
C ALA A 183 -0.52 24.51 -10.46
N ILE A 184 0.76 24.91 -10.64
CA ILE A 184 1.87 23.97 -10.80
C ILE A 184 2.06 23.14 -9.53
N MET A 185 1.92 23.73 -8.33
CA MET A 185 2.01 22.96 -7.08
C MET A 185 0.93 21.89 -6.97
N LYS A 186 -0.28 22.14 -7.48
CA LYS A 186 -1.33 21.13 -7.53
C LYS A 186 -0.92 19.96 -8.43
N GLU A 187 -0.44 20.26 -9.64
CA GLU A 187 0.06 19.25 -10.59
C GLU A 187 1.22 18.45 -10.00
N VAL A 188 2.17 19.11 -9.32
CA VAL A 188 3.28 18.46 -8.62
C VAL A 188 2.78 17.53 -7.52
N LEU A 189 1.83 17.96 -6.68
CA LEU A 189 1.29 17.13 -5.60
C LEU A 189 0.47 15.95 -6.15
N ASP A 190 -0.27 16.15 -7.23
CA ASP A 190 -1.05 15.09 -7.88
C ASP A 190 -0.10 14.02 -8.48
N ALA A 191 0.89 14.45 -9.26
CA ALA A 191 1.91 13.56 -9.83
C ALA A 191 2.71 12.85 -8.75
N TRP A 192 3.13 13.55 -7.69
CA TRP A 192 3.86 12.95 -6.57
C TRP A 192 3.02 11.89 -5.87
N ARG A 193 1.74 12.16 -5.60
CA ARG A 193 0.82 11.18 -5.00
C ARG A 193 0.66 9.96 -5.90
N GLU A 194 0.53 10.16 -7.21
CA GLU A 194 0.43 9.08 -8.19
C GLU A 194 1.71 8.23 -8.24
N ILE A 195 2.89 8.85 -8.21
CA ILE A 195 4.19 8.19 -8.15
C ILE A 195 4.32 7.38 -6.86
N ALA A 196 3.94 7.96 -5.72
CA ALA A 196 3.94 7.26 -4.44
C ALA A 196 2.98 6.07 -4.46
N TYR A 197 1.82 6.22 -5.09
CA TYR A 197 0.84 5.15 -5.29
C TYR A 197 1.41 4.01 -6.16
N LYS A 198 1.95 4.31 -7.34
CA LYS A 198 2.46 3.32 -8.31
C LYS A 198 3.76 2.66 -7.87
N GLN A 199 4.64 3.42 -7.20
CA GLN A 199 6.04 3.02 -7.01
C GLN A 199 6.51 3.07 -5.56
N GLY A 200 5.67 3.51 -4.62
CA GLY A 200 6.02 3.61 -3.20
C GLY A 200 6.22 2.27 -2.51
N GLN A 201 5.71 1.18 -3.08
CA GLN A 201 5.87 -0.19 -2.57
C GLN A 201 7.07 -0.93 -3.16
N ILE A 202 7.81 -0.30 -4.07
CA ILE A 202 8.99 -0.91 -4.70
C ILE A 202 10.22 -0.65 -3.82
N GLU A 203 10.88 -1.72 -3.39
CA GLU A 203 12.15 -1.65 -2.69
C GLU A 203 13.27 -1.26 -3.67
N ARG A 204 13.99 -0.17 -3.38
CA ARG A 204 15.07 0.35 -4.22
C ARG A 204 16.40 0.11 -3.56
N LYS A 205 17.36 -0.45 -4.31
CA LYS A 205 18.74 -0.58 -3.86
C LYS A 205 19.42 0.79 -3.92
N GLN A 206 20.05 1.21 -2.81
CA GLN A 206 20.76 2.50 -2.73
C GLN A 206 21.89 2.66 -3.74
N SER A 207 22.34 1.56 -4.36
CA SER A 207 23.41 1.56 -5.38
C SER A 207 23.06 2.32 -6.65
N ASN A 208 21.76 2.55 -6.96
CA ASN A 208 21.35 3.36 -8.10
C ASN A 208 20.87 4.75 -7.63
N ALA A 209 21.79 5.73 -7.64
CA ALA A 209 21.54 7.07 -7.11
C ALA A 209 20.43 7.83 -7.86
N GLN A 210 20.23 7.56 -9.16
CA GLN A 210 19.21 8.23 -9.97
C GLN A 210 17.79 7.72 -9.65
N GLU A 211 17.60 6.40 -9.60
CA GLU A 211 16.30 5.80 -9.23
C GLU A 211 15.89 6.11 -7.78
N PHE A 212 16.87 6.38 -6.91
CA PHE A 212 16.64 6.72 -5.51
C PHE A 212 16.26 8.20 -5.28
N GLN A 213 16.41 9.04 -6.29
CA GLN A 213 15.95 10.44 -6.26
C GLN A 213 14.54 10.56 -6.85
N LEU A 214 13.66 11.24 -6.11
CA LEU A 214 12.26 11.39 -6.49
C LEU A 214 12.09 12.30 -7.73
N VAL A 215 12.99 13.27 -7.91
CA VAL A 215 12.90 14.25 -9.02
C VAL A 215 12.85 13.56 -10.39
N PHE A 216 13.60 12.46 -10.58
CA PHE A 216 13.57 11.69 -11.83
C PHE A 216 12.22 11.04 -12.10
N SER A 217 11.50 10.62 -11.06
CA SER A 217 10.15 10.09 -11.23
C SER A 217 9.14 11.18 -11.58
N LEU A 218 9.32 12.39 -11.02
CA LEU A 218 8.48 13.55 -11.30
C LEU A 218 8.69 14.10 -12.71
N GLN A 219 9.92 14.09 -13.22
CA GLN A 219 10.25 14.51 -14.59
C GLN A 219 9.57 13.66 -15.68
N GLN A 220 9.12 12.44 -15.36
CA GLN A 220 8.32 11.63 -16.29
C GLN A 220 6.90 12.17 -16.50
N HIS A 221 6.44 13.04 -15.60
CA HIS A 221 5.05 13.53 -15.55
C HIS A 221 4.95 15.07 -15.68
N LEU A 222 6.06 15.79 -15.47
CA LEU A 222 6.10 17.25 -15.37
C LEU A 222 7.28 17.82 -16.16
N SER A 223 7.15 19.06 -16.62
CA SER A 223 8.23 19.72 -17.35
C SER A 223 9.42 20.05 -16.44
N GLU A 224 10.63 20.08 -17.00
CA GLU A 224 11.83 20.46 -16.23
C GLU A 224 11.73 21.88 -15.65
N ASN A 225 11.02 22.78 -16.33
CA ASN A 225 10.81 24.15 -15.87
C ASN A 225 9.99 24.19 -14.57
N ASP A 226 8.96 23.36 -14.46
CA ASP A 226 8.12 23.24 -13.27
C ASP A 226 8.88 22.68 -12.05
N LEU A 227 9.93 21.90 -12.32
CA LEU A 227 10.79 21.27 -11.32
C LEU A 227 12.14 21.98 -11.12
N SER A 228 12.37 23.11 -11.77
CA SER A 228 13.67 23.83 -11.78
C SER A 228 14.23 24.17 -10.39
N CYS A 229 13.35 24.35 -9.39
CA CYS A 229 13.71 24.62 -8.00
C CYS A 229 13.41 23.44 -7.06
N PHE A 230 13.08 22.26 -7.60
CA PHE A 230 12.74 21.09 -6.80
C PHE A 230 13.98 20.60 -6.03
N PRO A 231 13.89 20.37 -4.71
CA PRO A 231 15.04 19.93 -3.94
C PRO A 231 15.48 18.53 -4.36
N CYS A 232 16.78 18.25 -4.23
CA CYS A 232 17.33 16.90 -4.42
C CYS A 232 16.82 15.97 -3.30
N LEU A 233 15.62 15.41 -3.50
CA LEU A 233 14.91 14.64 -2.50
C LEU A 233 15.03 13.14 -2.81
N THR A 234 15.52 12.39 -1.82
CA THR A 234 15.55 10.92 -1.90
C THR A 234 14.22 10.30 -1.48
N TRP A 235 13.91 9.11 -2.02
CA TRP A 235 12.71 8.33 -1.64
C TRP A 235 12.55 8.10 -0.14
N ARG A 236 13.66 8.02 0.63
CA ARG A 236 13.67 7.87 2.10
C ARG A 236 12.76 8.86 2.84
N PHE A 237 12.62 10.07 2.32
CA PHE A 237 11.84 11.16 2.94
C PHE A 237 10.50 11.42 2.24
N CYS A 238 10.10 10.57 1.29
CA CYS A 238 8.99 10.81 0.36
C CYS A 238 7.70 11.24 1.07
N ALA A 239 7.25 10.49 2.09
CA ALA A 239 6.00 10.80 2.78
C ALA A 239 6.05 12.10 3.59
N ALA A 240 7.14 12.32 4.34
CA ALA A 240 7.28 13.51 5.19
C ALA A 240 7.45 14.79 4.34
N ALA A 241 8.18 14.67 3.24
CA ALA A 241 8.39 15.75 2.27
C ALA A 241 7.09 16.15 1.57
N TYR A 242 6.32 15.18 1.09
CA TYR A 242 5.00 15.40 0.48
C TYR A 242 4.09 16.16 1.44
N ARG A 243 3.96 15.68 2.68
CA ARG A 243 3.13 16.32 3.70
C ARG A 243 3.56 17.77 3.96
N CYS A 244 4.86 18.03 4.04
CA CYS A 244 5.38 19.39 4.18
C CYS A 244 4.99 20.27 2.99
N ALA A 245 5.13 19.77 1.77
CA ALA A 245 4.78 20.50 0.56
C ALA A 245 3.29 20.82 0.50
N TYR A 246 2.44 19.84 0.79
CA TYR A 246 0.98 19.97 0.82
C TYR A 246 0.54 21.03 1.85
N GLN A 247 1.03 20.94 3.09
CA GLN A 247 0.65 21.87 4.15
C GLN A 247 1.05 23.31 3.82
N GLU A 248 2.21 23.52 3.22
CA GLU A 248 2.68 24.85 2.84
C GLU A 248 1.91 25.40 1.63
N SER A 249 1.54 24.54 0.67
CA SER A 249 0.69 24.91 -0.47
C SER A 249 -0.69 25.39 0.01
N LYS A 250 -1.30 24.64 0.95
CA LYS A 250 -2.57 25.00 1.57
C LYS A 250 -2.50 26.33 2.34
N LYS A 251 -1.42 26.58 3.08
CA LYS A 251 -1.19 27.88 3.75
C LYS A 251 -1.09 29.03 2.75
N LYS A 252 -0.42 28.81 1.61
CA LYS A 252 -0.28 29.80 0.54
C LYS A 252 -1.63 30.15 -0.08
N ASP A 253 -2.46 29.15 -0.35
CA ASP A 253 -3.82 29.32 -0.86
C ASP A 253 -4.73 30.10 0.10
N GLN A 254 -4.76 29.70 1.38
CA GLN A 254 -5.53 30.40 2.41
C GLN A 254 -5.14 31.87 2.56
N ARG A 255 -3.85 32.20 2.45
CA ARG A 255 -3.38 33.60 2.49
C ARG A 255 -3.91 34.41 1.32
N LEU A 256 -3.90 33.85 0.11
CA LEU A 256 -4.44 34.52 -1.07
C LEU A 256 -5.95 34.75 -0.93
N LEU A 257 -6.71 33.75 -0.50
CA LEU A 257 -8.15 33.88 -0.24
C LEU A 257 -8.45 34.98 0.78
N SER A 258 -7.70 35.02 1.89
CA SER A 258 -7.86 36.07 2.92
C SER A 258 -7.51 37.47 2.42
N PHE A 259 -6.55 37.58 1.50
CA PHE A 259 -6.17 38.85 0.87
C PHE A 259 -7.29 39.36 -0.05
N PHE A 260 -7.85 38.49 -0.90
CA PHE A 260 -8.97 38.85 -1.77
C PHE A 260 -10.22 39.26 -0.99
N GLN A 261 -10.53 38.59 0.12
CA GLN A 261 -11.65 38.96 0.99
C GLN A 261 -11.47 40.36 1.61
N LYS A 262 -10.26 40.70 2.07
CA LYS A 262 -9.95 42.05 2.60
C LYS A 262 -10.05 43.16 1.55
N PHE A 263 -9.77 42.86 0.29
CA PHE A 263 -9.93 43.82 -0.81
C PHE A 263 -11.39 44.03 -1.20
N ARG A 264 -12.20 42.97 -1.11
CA ARG A 264 -13.65 43.04 -1.40
C ARG A 264 -14.44 43.78 -0.33
N SER A 265 -13.98 43.79 0.92
CA SER A 265 -14.60 44.53 2.03
C SER A 265 -14.16 45.99 2.15
N ARG A 266 -13.29 46.46 1.27
CA ARG A 266 -12.76 47.85 1.23
C ARG A 266 -13.21 48.64 0.00
N ARG A 267 -14.07 48.05 -0.84
CA ARG A 267 -14.87 48.73 -1.86
C ARG A 267 -16.32 48.74 -1.41
#